data_AF-A0A135VI15-F1
#
_entry.id   AF-A0A135VI15-F1
#
_cell.length_a   1.000
_cell.length_b   1.000
_cell.length_c   1.000
_cell.angle_alpha   90.00
_cell.angle_beta   90.00
_cell.angle_gamma   90.00
#
_symmetry.space_group_name_H-M   'P 1'
#
loop_
_entity.id
_entity.type
_entity.pdbx_description
1 polymer ?
#
loop_
_entity_poly.entity_id
_entity_poly.type
_entity_poly.pdbx_seq_one_letter_code
_entity_poly.pdbx_strand_id
1 'polypeptide(L)'
;MRMPDDWENRIRETIKGFPSPHRDEILQLWDEWLKQKPESPLYESWAQYSSKMDDQDALYTETRVYLRKIKNELREMEIPLKMWQKVAKTLAAVASVFLVIFLALSRAMRVTE
;
A
#
# COMPACT_ATOMS: atom_id res chain seq x y z
N MET A 1 4.89 -16.95 1.44
CA MET A 1 4.52 -16.48 2.79
C MET A 1 3.01 -16.59 2.91
N ARG A 2 2.44 -17.25 3.92
CA ARG A 2 0.97 -17.35 4.04
C ARG A 2 0.40 -16.05 4.61
N MET A 3 -0.71 -15.59 4.05
CA MET A 3 -1.47 -14.47 4.59
C MET A 3 -1.90 -14.80 6.03
N PRO A 4 -1.73 -13.88 6.99
CA PRO A 4 -2.25 -14.05 8.34
C PRO A 4 -3.79 -14.17 8.34
N ASP A 5 -4.34 -15.09 9.14
CA ASP A 5 -5.79 -15.37 9.19
C ASP A 5 -6.62 -14.14 9.61
N ASP A 6 -6.04 -13.24 10.41
CA ASP A 6 -6.65 -11.97 10.81
C ASP A 6 -6.82 -11.00 9.63
N TRP A 7 -5.90 -11.02 8.66
CA TRP A 7 -5.98 -10.17 7.48
C TRP A 7 -7.04 -10.69 6.51
N GLU A 8 -7.12 -12.00 6.32
CA GLU A 8 -8.15 -12.61 5.47
C GLU A 8 -9.55 -12.26 5.99
N ASN A 9 -9.78 -12.44 7.29
CA ASN A 9 -11.08 -12.15 7.91
C ASN A 9 -11.45 -10.67 7.75
N ARG A 10 -10.50 -9.76 7.97
CA ARG A 10 -10.72 -8.32 7.83
C ARG A 10 -11.11 -7.94 6.40
N ILE A 11 -10.39 -8.43 5.38
CA ILE A 11 -10.75 -8.15 3.99
C ILE A 11 -12.11 -8.75 3.65
N ARG A 12 -12.42 -9.96 4.14
CA ARG A 12 -13.73 -10.59 3.90
C ARG A 12 -14.87 -9.76 4.51
N GLU A 13 -14.68 -9.18 5.69
CA GLU A 13 -15.64 -8.24 6.29
C GLU A 13 -15.80 -6.97 5.45
N THR A 14 -14.69 -6.40 4.97
CA THR A 14 -14.72 -5.25 4.06
C THR A 14 -15.53 -5.55 2.79
N ILE A 15 -15.30 -6.71 2.17
CA ILE A 15 -16.01 -7.12 0.95
C ILE A 15 -17.50 -7.29 1.22
N LYS A 16 -17.88 -7.89 2.35
CA LYS A 16 -19.29 -8.06 2.74
C LYS A 16 -20.05 -6.73 2.86
N GLY A 17 -19.34 -5.63 3.11
CA GLY A 17 -19.91 -4.28 3.14
C GLY A 17 -20.18 -3.64 1.78
N PHE A 18 -19.83 -4.29 0.67
CA PHE A 18 -20.07 -3.77 -0.68
C PHE A 18 -21.52 -4.00 -1.14
N PRO A 19 -22.06 -3.15 -2.02
CA PRO A 19 -23.39 -3.37 -2.60
C PRO A 19 -23.40 -4.57 -3.57
N SER A 20 -24.55 -5.22 -3.68
CA SER A 20 -24.82 -6.23 -4.72
C SER A 20 -25.01 -5.53 -6.07
N PRO A 21 -24.53 -6.09 -7.21
CA PRO A 21 -23.95 -7.42 -7.39
C PRO A 21 -22.46 -7.55 -7.08
N HIS A 22 -21.74 -6.43 -6.99
CA HIS A 22 -20.27 -6.40 -6.87
C HIS A 22 -19.71 -7.18 -5.69
N ARG A 23 -20.42 -7.20 -4.56
CA ARG A 23 -20.05 -7.99 -3.39
C ARG A 23 -19.77 -9.45 -3.75
N ASP A 24 -20.70 -10.08 -4.45
CA ASP A 24 -20.66 -11.53 -4.66
C ASP A 24 -19.57 -11.89 -5.68
N GLU A 25 -19.42 -11.07 -6.72
CA GLU A 25 -18.35 -11.19 -7.72
C GLU A 25 -16.95 -11.01 -7.09
N ILE A 26 -16.77 -9.97 -6.28
CA ILE A 26 -15.49 -9.67 -5.65
C ILE A 26 -15.13 -10.70 -4.58
N LEU A 27 -16.12 -11.22 -3.86
CA LEU A 27 -15.90 -12.26 -2.85
C LEU A 27 -15.49 -13.57 -3.49
N GLN A 28 -16.08 -13.93 -4.62
CA GLN A 28 -15.63 -15.07 -5.42
C GLN A 28 -14.19 -14.85 -5.94
N LEU A 29 -13.90 -13.67 -6.51
CA LEU A 29 -12.57 -13.33 -7.00
C LEU A 29 -11.51 -13.41 -5.88
N TRP A 30 -11.85 -12.94 -4.69
CA TRP A 30 -11.01 -13.02 -3.49
C TRP A 30 -10.69 -14.46 -3.11
N ASP A 31 -11.70 -15.32 -3.04
CA ASP A 31 -11.53 -16.74 -2.71
C ASP A 31 -10.70 -17.49 -3.76
N GLU A 32 -10.86 -17.15 -5.04
CA GLU A 32 -10.05 -17.70 -6.14
C GLU A 32 -8.59 -17.25 -6.08
N TRP A 33 -8.34 -16.00 -5.72
CA TRP A 33 -7.00 -15.48 -5.52
C TRP A 33 -6.30 -16.17 -4.34
N LEU A 34 -6.97 -16.35 -3.20
CA LEU A 34 -6.41 -17.04 -2.03
C LEU A 34 -6.01 -18.49 -2.34
N LYS A 35 -6.78 -19.20 -3.17
CA LYS A 35 -6.46 -20.57 -3.62
C LYS A 35 -5.12 -20.66 -4.37
N GLN A 36 -4.70 -19.57 -5.03
CA GLN A 36 -3.42 -19.50 -5.74
C GLN A 36 -2.21 -19.32 -4.81
N LYS A 37 -2.44 -19.19 -3.49
CA LYS A 37 -1.38 -18.98 -2.49
C LYS A 37 -0.49 -17.78 -2.86
N PRO A 38 -1.07 -16.57 -2.91
CA PRO A 38 -0.36 -15.38 -3.36
C PRO A 38 0.88 -15.11 -2.49
N GLU A 39 1.93 -14.62 -3.14
CA GLU A 39 3.17 -14.23 -2.47
C GLU A 39 3.16 -12.72 -2.16
N SER A 40 3.91 -12.33 -1.12
CA SER A 40 4.12 -10.92 -0.81
C SER A 40 4.92 -10.21 -1.92
N PRO A 41 4.59 -8.96 -2.26
CA PRO A 41 3.62 -8.10 -1.59
C PRO A 41 2.17 -8.41 -1.97
N LEU A 42 1.32 -8.65 -0.99
CA LEU A 42 -0.07 -9.08 -1.19
C LEU A 42 -0.88 -8.00 -1.92
N TYR A 43 -0.62 -6.72 -1.64
CA TYR A 43 -1.30 -5.63 -2.34
C TYR A 43 -0.94 -5.55 -3.83
N GLU A 44 0.26 -5.99 -4.23
CA GLU A 44 0.69 -6.03 -5.64
C GLU A 44 0.13 -7.25 -6.33
N SER A 45 0.24 -8.43 -5.69
CA SER A 45 -0.34 -9.67 -6.20
C SER A 45 -1.85 -9.53 -6.42
N TRP A 46 -2.57 -8.93 -5.45
CA TRP A 46 -3.99 -8.64 -5.60
C TRP A 46 -4.26 -7.67 -6.75
N ALA A 47 -3.49 -6.58 -6.88
CA ALA A 47 -3.68 -5.61 -7.95
C ALA A 47 -3.49 -6.24 -9.35
N GLN A 48 -2.50 -7.13 -9.50
CA GLN A 48 -2.25 -7.86 -10.75
C GLN A 48 -3.32 -8.91 -11.04
N TYR A 49 -3.86 -9.57 -10.01
CA TYR A 49 -4.90 -10.57 -10.20
C TYR A 49 -6.24 -9.92 -10.56
N SER A 50 -6.63 -8.91 -9.78
CA SER A 50 -7.89 -8.21 -9.90
C SER A 50 -8.02 -7.36 -11.16
N SER A 51 -6.92 -6.92 -11.76
CA SER A 51 -6.93 -6.16 -13.02
C SER A 51 -7.47 -6.95 -14.22
N LYS A 52 -7.55 -8.29 -14.13
CA LYS A 52 -8.18 -9.15 -15.14
C LYS A 52 -9.71 -9.01 -15.18
N MET A 53 -10.31 -8.56 -14.08
CA MET A 53 -11.76 -8.38 -13.95
C MET A 53 -12.19 -6.93 -14.17
N ASP A 54 -11.22 -6.01 -14.21
CA ASP A 54 -11.46 -4.59 -14.48
C ASP A 54 -11.43 -4.35 -15.99
N ASP A 55 -12.45 -3.67 -16.50
CA ASP A 55 -12.48 -3.20 -17.90
C ASP A 55 -11.50 -2.03 -18.04
N GLN A 56 -10.34 -2.29 -18.65
CA GLN A 56 -9.28 -1.29 -18.78
C GLN A 56 -9.64 -0.14 -19.74
N ASP A 57 -10.65 -0.34 -20.59
CA ASP A 57 -11.09 0.66 -21.56
C ASP A 57 -12.12 1.63 -20.95
N ALA A 58 -12.78 1.23 -19.86
CA ALA A 58 -13.69 2.08 -19.12
C ALA A 58 -12.93 3.08 -18.23
N LEU A 59 -13.24 4.38 -18.36
CA LEU A 59 -12.63 5.44 -17.56
C LEU A 59 -12.94 5.29 -16.05
N TYR A 60 -14.12 4.75 -15.73
CA TYR A 60 -14.57 4.53 -14.36
C TYR A 60 -15.54 3.35 -14.30
N THR A 61 -15.29 2.42 -13.36
CA THR A 61 -16.22 1.35 -12.98
C THR A 61 -16.31 1.33 -11.45
N GLU A 62 -17.50 1.05 -10.91
CA GLU A 62 -17.66 0.91 -9.46
C GLU A 62 -16.82 -0.25 -8.93
N THR A 63 -16.73 -1.34 -9.71
CA THR A 63 -15.86 -2.49 -9.44
C THR A 63 -14.41 -2.07 -9.20
N ARG A 64 -13.84 -1.18 -10.03
CA ARG A 64 -12.47 -0.65 -9.86
C ARG A 64 -12.29 0.03 -8.50
N VAL A 65 -13.30 0.76 -8.02
CA VAL A 65 -13.24 1.41 -6.71
C VAL A 65 -13.15 0.37 -5.60
N TYR A 66 -13.96 -0.67 -5.66
CA TYR A 66 -13.96 -1.74 -4.66
C TYR A 66 -12.66 -2.57 -4.70
N LEU A 67 -12.16 -2.93 -5.88
CA LEU A 67 -10.88 -3.62 -6.04
C LEU A 67 -9.72 -2.79 -5.49
N ARG A 68 -9.75 -1.46 -5.74
CA ARG A 68 -8.76 -0.51 -5.22
C ARG A 68 -8.86 -0.34 -3.70
N LYS A 69 -10.06 -0.44 -3.12
CA LYS A 69 -10.24 -0.42 -1.66
C LYS A 69 -9.55 -1.61 -1.00
N ILE A 70 -9.75 -2.82 -1.52
CA ILE A 70 -9.07 -4.03 -1.02
C ILE A 70 -7.55 -3.90 -1.14
N LYS A 71 -7.04 -3.43 -2.29
CA LYS A 71 -5.61 -3.16 -2.49
C LYS A 71 -5.05 -2.22 -1.41
N ASN A 72 -5.76 -1.14 -1.11
CA ASN A 72 -5.32 -0.17 -0.13
C ASN A 72 -5.31 -0.76 1.29
N GLU A 73 -6.34 -1.52 1.67
CA GLU A 73 -6.36 -2.20 2.97
C GLU A 73 -5.22 -3.20 3.11
N LEU A 74 -4.93 -3.99 2.06
CA LEU A 74 -3.76 -4.87 2.03
C LEU A 74 -2.46 -4.09 2.21
N ARG A 75 -2.32 -2.96 1.51
CA ARG A 75 -1.14 -2.10 1.59
C ARG A 75 -0.97 -1.51 2.98
N GLU A 76 -2.05 -1.08 3.63
CA GLU A 76 -2.00 -0.53 4.99
C GLU A 76 -1.63 -1.58 6.04
N MET A 77 -2.07 -2.82 5.84
CA MET A 77 -1.70 -3.95 6.71
C MET A 77 -0.25 -4.38 6.50
N GLU A 78 0.22 -4.45 5.25
CA GLU A 78 1.58 -4.87 4.91
C GLU A 78 2.63 -3.76 5.13
N ILE A 79 2.24 -2.50 4.92
CA ILE A 79 3.10 -1.32 5.09
C ILE A 79 2.42 -0.36 6.08
N PRO A 80 2.57 -0.59 7.40
CA PRO A 80 1.95 0.29 8.38
C PRO A 80 2.51 1.71 8.28
N LEU A 81 1.63 2.71 8.18
CA LEU A 81 1.95 4.16 8.05
C LEU A 81 3.01 4.66 9.05
N LYS A 82 3.08 4.05 10.25
CA LYS A 82 4.09 4.38 11.28
C LYS A 82 5.52 4.15 10.80
N MET A 83 5.75 3.18 9.91
CA MET A 83 7.08 2.92 9.33
C MET A 83 7.51 4.07 8.42
N TRP A 84 6.62 4.55 7.55
CA TRP A 84 6.91 5.71 6.68
C TRP A 84 7.15 7.00 7.47
N GLN A 85 6.36 7.23 8.53
CA GLN A 85 6.58 8.37 9.43
C GLN A 85 7.94 8.30 10.15
N LYS A 86 8.37 7.11 10.57
CA LYS A 86 9.70 6.91 11.15
C LYS A 86 10.80 7.19 10.12
N VAL A 87 10.69 6.64 8.92
CA VAL A 87 11.67 6.88 7.84
C VAL A 87 11.77 8.38 7.51
N ALA A 88 10.63 9.06 7.37
CA ALA A 88 10.61 10.51 7.09
C ALA A 88 11.27 11.32 8.21
N LYS A 89 11.01 10.99 9.49
CA LYS A 89 11.66 11.66 10.63
C LYS A 89 13.17 11.43 10.66
N THR A 90 13.61 10.21 10.42
CA THR A 90 15.04 9.87 10.36
C THR A 90 15.73 10.61 9.22
N LEU A 91 15.11 10.67 8.04
CA LEU A 91 15.64 11.38 6.89
C LEU A 91 15.79 12.88 7.15
N ALA A 92 14.78 13.50 7.78
CA ALA A 92 14.81 14.91 8.16
C ALA A 92 15.90 15.22 9.20
N ALA A 93 16.11 14.32 10.17
CA ALA A 93 17.17 14.46 11.17
C ALA A 93 18.56 14.42 10.51
N VAL A 94 18.78 13.48 9.58
CA VAL A 94 20.04 13.38 8.82
C VAL A 94 20.28 14.64 7.98
N ALA A 95 19.27 15.12 7.24
CA ALA A 95 19.37 16.37 6.46
C ALA A 95 19.74 17.58 7.34
N SER A 96 19.18 17.65 8.55
CA SER A 96 19.48 18.73 9.51
C SER A 96 20.94 18.68 9.97
N VAL A 97 21.49 17.50 10.23
CA VAL A 97 22.91 17.33 10.58
C VAL A 97 23.81 17.74 9.42
N PHE A 98 23.51 17.30 8.19
CA PHE A 98 24.26 17.72 7.00
C PHE A 98 24.24 19.24 6.82
N LEU A 99 23.11 19.89 7.07
CA LEU A 99 22.98 21.34 6.96
C LEU A 99 23.85 22.07 7.99
N VAL A 100 23.90 21.60 9.24
CA VAL A 100 24.79 22.16 10.27
C VAL A 100 26.26 22.00 9.89
N ILE A 101 26.66 20.83 9.39
CA ILE A 101 28.04 20.58 8.93
C ILE A 101 28.38 21.50 7.76
N PHE A 102 27.48 21.63 6.79
CA PHE A 102 27.67 22.50 5.63
C PHE A 102 27.82 23.97 6.03
N LEU A 103 26.98 24.46 6.95
CA LEU A 103 27.10 25.81 7.50
C LEU A 103 28.41 26.04 8.26
N ALA A 104 28.84 25.07 9.06
CA ALA A 104 30.09 25.15 9.80
C ALA A 104 31.30 25.23 8.86
N LEU A 105 31.34 24.38 7.83
CA LEU A 105 32.37 24.41 6.79
C LEU A 105 32.34 25.72 5.98
N SER A 106 31.15 26.18 5.59
CA SER A 106 30.99 27.44 4.85
C SER A 106 31.46 28.64 5.67
N ARG A 107 31.21 28.65 6.99
CA ARG A 107 31.71 29.68 7.91
C ARG A 107 33.23 29.60 8.06
N ALA A 108 33.80 28.41 8.22
CA ALA A 108 35.25 28.25 8.35
C ALA A 108 35.98 28.76 7.09
N MET A 109 35.49 28.41 5.90
CA MET A 109 36.05 28.86 4.62
C MET A 109 36.04 30.38 4.48
N ARG A 110 34.95 31.05 4.88
CA ARG A 110 34.82 32.53 4.84
C ARG A 110 35.74 33.29 5.81
N VAL A 111 36.24 32.65 6.88
CA VAL A 111 37.11 33.29 7.88
C VAL A 111 38.59 33.20 7.48
N THR A 112 38.92 32.31 6.55
CA THR A 112 40.27 32.13 5.99
C THR A 112 40.56 32.94 4.72
N GLU A 113 39.56 33.66 4.19
CA GLU A 113 39.74 34.77 3.22
C GLU A 113 39.90 36.11 3.95
#